data_AF-A0A0Q6FYI6-F1
#
_entry.id   AF-A0A0Q6FYI6-F1
#
_cell.length_a   1.000
_cell.length_b   1.000
_cell.length_c   1.000
_cell.angle_alpha   90.00
_cell.angle_beta   90.00
_cell.angle_gamma   90.00
#
_symmetry.space_group_name_H-M   'P 1'
#
loop_
_entity.id
_entity.type
_entity.pdbx_description
1 polymer ?
#
loop_
_entity_poly.entity_id
_entity_poly.type
_entity_poly.pdbx_seq_one_letter_code
_entity_poly.pdbx_strand_id
1 'polypeptide(L)'
;MRHLLAPTGTAVALALLLGCGSTTSDDTGSAGSEPGSPSASPTAASASSKVGECAADAAAVQDATRLTSTDLDGDGSPDDVRVTAADAAGCPSTVFARVGEGFLVAPRLDGPAVTSASAVRLPGTDADLLVTQQQHPRGGTQTRVYAAADGALAELQDPDGNPVVPFVATDTPPAPVSVTCTDDGIAVTEAVAHEPAGVIFTWDVRRTTYAVTDGRAERTGQEEVADNVLPGQLRGRFPELARAEVLADCRP
;
A
#
# COMPACT_ATOMS: atom_id res chain seq x y z
N MET A 1 61.93 -0.85 -24.51
CA MET A 1 61.80 -2.32 -24.61
C MET A 1 60.34 -2.63 -24.86
N ARG A 2 60.05 -3.33 -25.95
CA ARG A 2 58.72 -3.75 -26.39
C ARG A 2 58.27 -4.94 -25.55
N HIS A 3 57.00 -4.98 -25.14
CA HIS A 3 56.20 -6.19 -25.20
C HIS A 3 54.74 -5.83 -25.45
N LEU A 4 54.27 -6.26 -26.63
CA LEU A 4 52.87 -6.41 -27.00
C LEU A 4 52.26 -7.58 -26.23
N LEU A 5 50.95 -7.55 -25.98
CA LEU A 5 50.05 -8.69 -26.16
C LEU A 5 48.60 -8.19 -26.32
N ALA A 6 47.88 -8.89 -27.18
CA ALA A 6 46.73 -8.48 -27.97
C ALA A 6 45.38 -8.91 -27.34
N PRO A 7 44.23 -8.46 -27.90
CA PRO A 7 42.89 -8.74 -27.39
C PRO A 7 42.29 -10.02 -28.00
N THR A 8 41.43 -10.69 -27.25
CA THR A 8 40.52 -11.74 -27.75
C THR A 8 39.11 -11.18 -27.84
N GLY A 9 38.59 -11.07 -29.06
CA GLY A 9 37.17 -10.89 -29.32
C GLY A 9 36.47 -12.22 -29.60
N THR A 10 35.15 -12.23 -29.45
CA THR A 10 34.28 -13.23 -30.08
C THR A 10 32.99 -12.54 -30.51
N ALA A 11 32.55 -12.86 -31.73
CA ALA A 11 31.51 -12.21 -32.49
C ALA A 11 30.18 -12.99 -32.48
N VAL A 12 29.08 -12.23 -32.57
CA VAL A 12 27.87 -12.37 -33.42
C VAL A 12 27.15 -13.73 -33.52
N ALA A 13 25.84 -13.71 -33.27
CA ALA A 13 24.86 -14.43 -34.09
C ALA A 13 23.54 -13.64 -34.16
N LEU A 14 23.23 -13.15 -35.36
CA LEU A 14 22.01 -12.50 -35.79
C LEU A 14 21.15 -13.57 -36.50
N ALA A 15 19.86 -13.70 -36.16
CA ALA A 15 18.93 -14.53 -36.93
C ALA A 15 17.69 -13.71 -37.28
N LEU A 16 17.68 -13.24 -38.53
CA LEU A 16 16.50 -12.77 -39.26
C LEU A 16 15.98 -13.95 -40.09
N LEU A 17 14.69 -14.25 -40.00
CA LEU A 17 13.99 -15.04 -41.03
C LEU A 17 12.70 -14.34 -41.42
N LEU A 18 12.71 -13.87 -42.67
CA LEU A 18 11.59 -13.46 -43.50
C LEU A 18 10.80 -14.70 -43.95
N GLY A 19 9.48 -14.55 -44.09
CA GLY A 19 8.62 -15.52 -44.76
C GLY A 19 7.30 -14.89 -45.18
N CYS A 20 7.24 -14.45 -46.44
CA CYS A 20 6.05 -13.98 -47.14
C CYS A 20 5.67 -15.03 -48.19
N GLY A 21 4.40 -15.39 -48.32
CA GLY A 21 3.92 -16.28 -49.39
C GLY A 21 2.41 -16.52 -49.32
N SER A 22 1.71 -16.23 -50.42
CA SER A 22 0.24 -16.15 -50.53
C SER A 22 -0.37 -17.26 -51.41
N THR A 23 -1.65 -17.55 -51.12
CA THR A 23 -2.79 -17.94 -51.99
C THR A 23 -3.07 -19.39 -52.47
N THR A 24 -4.31 -19.80 -52.09
CA THR A 24 -5.39 -20.55 -52.79
C THR A 24 -5.30 -22.06 -53.03
N SER A 25 -6.22 -22.80 -52.38
CA SER A 25 -7.27 -23.61 -53.04
C SER A 25 -8.35 -23.99 -52.03
N ASP A 26 -9.61 -23.85 -52.46
CA ASP A 26 -10.83 -24.30 -51.78
C ASP A 26 -10.84 -25.81 -51.53
N ASP A 27 -11.31 -26.23 -50.36
CA ASP A 27 -12.01 -27.51 -50.27
C ASP A 27 -13.10 -27.49 -49.18
N THR A 28 -14.23 -28.05 -49.60
CA THR A 28 -15.52 -28.10 -48.91
C THR A 28 -15.53 -29.08 -47.73
N GLY A 29 -16.04 -28.62 -46.59
CA GLY A 29 -16.88 -29.45 -45.72
C GLY A 29 -16.38 -29.71 -44.29
N SER A 30 -17.37 -29.67 -43.39
CA SER A 30 -17.43 -30.28 -42.06
C SER A 30 -16.93 -29.51 -40.84
N ALA A 31 -17.92 -28.95 -40.15
CA ALA A 31 -18.18 -29.05 -38.71
C ALA A 31 -17.09 -28.62 -37.70
N GLY A 32 -17.43 -27.55 -36.99
CA GLY A 32 -17.14 -27.39 -35.56
C GLY A 32 -15.85 -26.65 -35.24
N SER A 33 -15.98 -25.42 -34.77
CA SER A 33 -15.33 -24.90 -33.55
C SER A 33 -15.60 -23.40 -33.45
N GLU A 34 -16.31 -23.01 -32.41
CA GLU A 34 -16.42 -21.62 -31.95
C GLU A 34 -15.02 -21.07 -31.61
N PRO A 35 -14.63 -19.88 -32.04
CA PRO A 35 -13.47 -19.19 -31.49
C PRO A 35 -13.89 -18.53 -30.18
N GLY A 36 -13.73 -19.26 -29.08
CA GLY A 36 -13.76 -18.70 -27.74
C GLY A 36 -12.55 -17.80 -27.52
N SER A 37 -12.78 -16.50 -27.53
CA SER A 37 -11.83 -15.50 -27.05
C SER A 37 -11.46 -15.79 -25.59
N PRO A 38 -10.19 -16.03 -25.22
CA PRO A 38 -9.79 -15.98 -23.82
C PRO A 38 -9.61 -14.51 -23.45
N SER A 39 -10.74 -13.81 -23.27
CA SER A 39 -10.76 -12.58 -22.50
C SER A 39 -10.70 -13.01 -21.03
N ALA A 40 -9.49 -13.29 -20.54
CA ALA A 40 -9.28 -13.47 -19.12
C ALA A 40 -9.45 -12.09 -18.47
N SER A 41 -10.68 -11.79 -18.06
CA SER A 41 -10.92 -10.79 -17.03
C SER A 41 -10.03 -11.15 -15.84
N PRO A 42 -9.36 -10.20 -15.19
CA PRO A 42 -8.63 -10.48 -13.96
C PRO A 42 -9.61 -11.13 -12.99
N THR A 43 -9.33 -12.37 -12.59
CA THR A 43 -10.12 -13.07 -11.59
C THR A 43 -9.99 -12.25 -10.31
N ALA A 44 -11.04 -11.48 -9.99
CA ALA A 44 -11.13 -10.77 -8.72
C ALA A 44 -10.83 -11.78 -7.62
N ALA A 45 -9.72 -11.57 -6.91
CA ALA A 45 -9.32 -12.46 -5.85
C ALA A 45 -10.49 -12.60 -4.87
N SER A 46 -10.96 -13.83 -4.70
CA SER A 46 -12.25 -14.09 -4.07
C SER A 46 -12.18 -13.71 -2.59
N ALA A 47 -12.96 -12.70 -2.21
CA ALA A 47 -13.11 -12.27 -0.84
C ALA A 47 -13.40 -13.47 0.09
N SER A 48 -12.89 -13.42 1.31
CA SER A 48 -13.02 -14.52 2.28
C SER A 48 -14.48 -14.76 2.66
N SER A 49 -14.87 -16.02 2.93
CA SER A 49 -16.18 -16.34 3.53
C SER A 49 -16.19 -16.18 5.06
N LYS A 50 -15.05 -15.85 5.65
CA LYS A 50 -14.82 -15.75 7.10
C LYS A 50 -14.08 -14.47 7.48
N VAL A 51 -14.25 -14.05 8.73
CA VAL A 51 -13.47 -12.96 9.35
C VAL A 51 -12.52 -13.60 10.35
N GLY A 52 -11.24 -13.76 9.98
CA GLY A 52 -10.31 -14.62 10.73
C GLY A 52 -10.85 -16.04 10.81
N GLU A 53 -10.95 -16.60 12.02
CA GLU A 53 -11.56 -17.93 12.22
C GLU A 53 -13.09 -17.88 12.43
N CYS A 54 -13.68 -16.68 12.52
CA CYS A 54 -15.11 -16.51 12.74
C CYS A 54 -15.92 -16.70 11.45
N ALA A 55 -17.02 -17.44 11.54
CA ALA A 55 -18.02 -17.53 10.49
C ALA A 55 -18.76 -16.19 10.31
N ALA A 56 -19.28 -15.95 9.10
CA ALA A 56 -19.99 -14.72 8.75
C ALA A 56 -21.19 -14.43 9.66
N ASP A 57 -21.90 -15.46 10.13
CA ASP A 57 -23.08 -15.39 10.99
C ASP A 57 -22.76 -15.43 12.49
N ALA A 58 -21.47 -15.53 12.86
CA ALA A 58 -21.06 -15.48 14.26
C ALA A 58 -21.41 -14.12 14.88
N ALA A 59 -21.87 -14.14 16.14
CA ALA A 59 -22.20 -12.91 16.89
C ALA A 59 -21.03 -11.90 16.89
N ALA A 60 -19.79 -12.38 17.00
CA ALA A 60 -18.59 -11.54 16.93
C ALA A 60 -18.49 -10.70 15.64
N VAL A 61 -18.98 -11.22 14.51
CA VAL A 61 -18.98 -10.54 13.20
C VAL A 61 -20.22 -9.65 13.06
N GLN A 62 -21.37 -10.12 13.49
CA GLN A 62 -22.64 -9.37 13.40
C GLN A 62 -22.66 -8.14 14.33
N ASP A 63 -22.13 -8.30 15.54
CA ASP A 63 -22.06 -7.27 16.58
C ASP A 63 -20.78 -6.42 16.49
N ALA A 64 -19.97 -6.62 15.46
CA ALA A 64 -18.73 -5.88 15.25
C ALA A 64 -18.98 -4.37 15.16
N THR A 65 -18.10 -3.60 15.76
CA THR A 65 -18.21 -2.13 15.81
C THR A 65 -17.83 -1.55 14.46
N ARG A 66 -18.70 -0.71 13.90
CA ARG A 66 -18.41 0.05 12.68
C ARG A 66 -17.36 1.13 12.97
N LEU A 67 -16.30 1.15 12.17
CA LEU A 67 -15.24 2.16 12.22
C LEU A 67 -15.48 3.29 11.22
N THR A 68 -15.75 2.95 9.95
CA THR A 68 -15.95 3.92 8.86
C THR A 68 -16.75 3.29 7.71
N SER A 69 -17.09 4.10 6.71
CA SER A 69 -17.48 3.65 5.36
C SER A 69 -16.41 4.03 4.37
N THR A 70 -16.05 3.13 3.44
CA THR A 70 -14.98 3.29 2.46
C THR A 70 -15.32 2.46 1.23
N ASP A 71 -15.18 3.00 0.01
CA ASP A 71 -15.38 2.23 -1.24
C ASP A 71 -14.09 1.48 -1.57
N LEU A 72 -13.95 0.26 -1.04
CA LEU A 72 -12.68 -0.47 -1.06
C LEU A 72 -12.42 -1.22 -2.37
N ASP A 73 -13.47 -1.55 -3.12
CA ASP A 73 -13.36 -2.27 -4.39
C ASP A 73 -13.55 -1.39 -5.62
N GLY A 74 -13.92 -0.11 -5.43
CA GLY A 74 -14.09 0.87 -6.50
C GLY A 74 -15.40 0.71 -7.27
N ASP A 75 -16.40 0.04 -6.70
CA ASP A 75 -17.72 -0.10 -7.33
C ASP A 75 -18.59 1.17 -7.23
N GLY A 76 -18.10 2.19 -6.51
CA GLY A 76 -18.78 3.46 -6.28
C GLY A 76 -19.75 3.45 -5.11
N SER A 77 -19.89 2.33 -4.40
CA SER A 77 -20.68 2.15 -3.20
C SER A 77 -19.76 2.01 -1.99
N PRO A 78 -20.08 2.66 -0.86
CA PRO A 78 -19.21 2.56 0.31
C PRO A 78 -19.42 1.24 1.06
N ASP A 79 -18.33 0.56 1.38
CA ASP A 79 -18.30 -0.63 2.24
C ASP A 79 -18.23 -0.25 3.71
N ASP A 80 -18.96 -0.99 4.56
CA ASP A 80 -18.87 -0.85 6.01
C ASP A 80 -17.60 -1.53 6.52
N VAL A 81 -16.65 -0.72 7.00
CA VAL A 81 -15.46 -1.21 7.69
C VAL A 81 -15.76 -1.37 9.17
N ARG A 82 -15.51 -2.56 9.70
CA ARG A 82 -15.82 -2.95 11.08
C ARG A 82 -14.62 -3.56 11.78
N VAL A 83 -14.68 -3.56 13.10
CA VAL A 83 -13.72 -4.26 13.97
C VAL A 83 -14.45 -5.09 15.00
N THR A 84 -14.02 -6.33 15.16
CA THR A 84 -14.52 -7.22 16.21
C THR A 84 -13.97 -6.83 17.58
N ALA A 85 -14.66 -7.25 18.65
CA ALA A 85 -14.19 -6.99 20.01
C ALA A 85 -12.84 -7.67 20.31
N ALA A 86 -12.06 -7.11 21.23
CA ALA A 86 -10.73 -7.62 21.58
C ALA A 86 -10.77 -9.00 22.26
N ASP A 87 -11.89 -9.36 22.88
CA ASP A 87 -12.14 -10.64 23.54
C ASP A 87 -12.97 -11.61 22.68
N ALA A 88 -13.25 -11.27 21.43
CA ALA A 88 -13.98 -12.13 20.51
C ALA A 88 -13.19 -13.41 20.21
N ALA A 89 -13.76 -14.56 20.57
CA ALA A 89 -13.13 -15.86 20.32
C ALA A 89 -13.00 -16.14 18.82
N GLY A 90 -11.79 -16.47 18.36
CA GLY A 90 -11.49 -16.82 16.96
C GLY A 90 -11.14 -15.65 16.04
N CYS A 91 -11.63 -14.45 16.35
CA CYS A 91 -11.35 -13.24 15.56
C CYS A 91 -11.25 -12.00 16.47
N PRO A 92 -10.32 -11.94 17.44
CA PRO A 92 -10.19 -10.77 18.30
C PRO A 92 -9.56 -9.59 17.55
N SER A 93 -10.13 -8.39 17.71
CA SER A 93 -9.60 -7.14 17.12
C SER A 93 -9.35 -7.20 15.61
N THR A 94 -10.15 -7.98 14.88
CA THR A 94 -10.03 -8.17 13.44
C THR A 94 -10.75 -7.03 12.72
N VAL A 95 -10.01 -6.27 11.91
CA VAL A 95 -10.59 -5.29 10.98
C VAL A 95 -11.02 -6.00 9.71
N PHE A 96 -12.23 -5.73 9.25
CA PHE A 96 -12.79 -6.32 8.04
C PHE A 96 -13.82 -5.41 7.39
N ALA A 97 -14.09 -5.64 6.10
CA ALA A 97 -15.20 -5.05 5.37
C ALA A 97 -15.92 -6.15 4.60
N ARG A 98 -17.24 -6.05 4.48
CA ARG A 98 -18.00 -6.92 3.60
C ARG A 98 -18.00 -6.30 2.21
N VAL A 99 -17.53 -7.05 1.22
CA VAL A 99 -17.44 -6.63 -0.18
C VAL A 99 -18.06 -7.72 -1.04
N GLY A 100 -19.09 -7.38 -1.81
CA GLY A 100 -19.93 -8.35 -2.50
C GLY A 100 -20.46 -9.46 -1.58
N GLU A 101 -20.18 -10.72 -1.92
CA GLU A 101 -20.60 -11.88 -1.12
C GLU A 101 -19.61 -12.30 -0.02
N GLY A 102 -18.41 -11.70 0.04
CA GLY A 102 -17.35 -12.10 0.96
C GLY A 102 -16.86 -10.95 1.85
N PHE A 103 -15.68 -11.15 2.43
CA PHE A 103 -15.02 -10.21 3.32
C PHE A 103 -13.59 -9.93 2.87
N LEU A 104 -13.22 -8.65 2.85
CA LEU A 104 -11.83 -8.23 2.90
C LEU A 104 -11.42 -8.16 4.37
N VAL A 105 -10.36 -8.88 4.74
CA VAL A 105 -9.91 -9.00 6.13
C VAL A 105 -8.49 -8.48 6.24
N ALA A 106 -8.22 -7.63 7.24
CA ALA A 106 -6.87 -7.15 7.50
C ALA A 106 -6.03 -8.25 8.15
N PRO A 107 -4.70 -8.27 7.91
CA PRO A 107 -3.81 -9.15 8.65
C PRO A 107 -3.98 -8.91 10.15
N ARG A 108 -3.84 -9.99 10.94
CA ARG A 108 -3.93 -9.88 12.40
C ARG A 108 -2.91 -8.87 12.89
N LEU A 109 -3.40 -7.83 13.57
CA LEU A 109 -2.55 -6.81 14.15
C LEU A 109 -2.10 -7.29 15.53
N ASP A 110 -0.85 -7.68 15.64
CA ASP A 110 -0.19 -7.81 16.93
C ASP A 110 0.06 -6.38 17.45
N GLY A 111 -0.78 -5.92 18.37
CA GLY A 111 -0.64 -4.54 18.85
C GLY A 111 -1.87 -3.97 19.57
N PRO A 112 -1.86 -2.65 19.82
CA PRO A 112 -2.99 -1.94 20.42
C PRO A 112 -4.26 -2.03 19.56
N ALA A 113 -5.40 -1.86 20.21
CA ALA A 113 -6.68 -1.84 19.51
C ALA A 113 -6.75 -0.65 18.53
N VAL A 114 -7.43 -0.88 17.40
CA VAL A 114 -7.79 0.19 16.46
C VAL A 114 -8.80 1.11 17.14
N THR A 115 -8.49 2.40 17.21
CA THR A 115 -9.31 3.40 17.89
C THR A 115 -10.15 4.22 16.92
N SER A 116 -9.71 4.35 15.66
CA SER A 116 -10.45 5.03 14.62
C SER A 116 -10.01 4.57 13.23
N ALA A 117 -10.83 4.86 12.23
CA ALA A 117 -10.47 4.71 10.83
C ALA A 117 -11.08 5.82 9.97
N SER A 118 -10.51 6.05 8.79
CA SER A 118 -11.00 6.99 7.79
C SER A 118 -10.71 6.50 6.37
N ALA A 119 -11.59 6.84 5.43
CA ALA A 119 -11.35 6.66 4.01
C ALA A 119 -10.38 7.73 3.47
N VAL A 120 -9.55 7.36 2.51
CA VAL A 120 -8.71 8.27 1.72
C VAL A 120 -8.87 7.90 0.26
N ARG A 121 -9.32 8.86 -0.56
CA ARG A 121 -9.39 8.66 -2.01
C ARG A 121 -8.10 9.12 -2.65
N LEU A 122 -7.40 8.20 -3.32
CA LEU A 122 -6.28 8.60 -4.16
C LEU A 122 -6.80 9.16 -5.48
N PRO A 123 -6.21 10.25 -5.99
CA PRO A 123 -6.46 10.67 -7.37
C PRO A 123 -6.18 9.51 -8.34
N GLY A 124 -6.98 9.39 -9.39
CA GLY A 124 -6.74 8.41 -10.45
C GLY A 124 -7.04 6.95 -10.10
N THR A 125 -7.52 6.64 -8.89
CA THR A 125 -7.97 5.29 -8.50
C THR A 125 -9.47 5.23 -8.32
N ASP A 126 -10.06 4.09 -8.66
CA ASP A 126 -11.49 3.84 -8.43
C ASP A 126 -11.73 3.43 -6.96
N ALA A 127 -10.80 2.70 -6.35
CA ALA A 127 -10.87 2.28 -4.94
C ALA A 127 -10.25 3.31 -3.97
N ASP A 128 -10.85 3.41 -2.78
CA ASP A 128 -10.33 4.13 -1.63
C ASP A 128 -9.29 3.30 -0.85
N LEU A 129 -8.42 4.00 -0.12
CA LEU A 129 -7.60 3.47 0.95
C LEU A 129 -8.32 3.54 2.29
N LEU A 130 -8.10 2.54 3.14
CA LEU A 130 -8.49 2.55 4.54
C LEU A 130 -7.30 2.96 5.41
N VAL A 131 -7.44 4.06 6.14
CA VAL A 131 -6.46 4.49 7.15
C VAL A 131 -7.00 4.15 8.52
N THR A 132 -6.24 3.40 9.32
CA THR A 132 -6.58 3.11 10.72
C THR A 132 -5.59 3.78 11.66
N GLN A 133 -6.05 4.12 12.86
CA GLN A 133 -5.18 4.57 13.94
C GLN A 133 -5.28 3.63 15.14
N GLN A 134 -4.15 3.36 15.76
CA GLN A 134 -4.04 2.60 16.99
C GLN A 134 -3.29 3.44 18.03
N GLN A 135 -3.80 3.48 19.27
CA GLN A 135 -3.16 4.20 20.36
C GLN A 135 -2.27 3.26 21.17
N HIS A 136 -0.97 3.54 21.23
CA HIS A 136 -0.05 2.69 21.98
C HIS A 136 -0.11 2.98 23.50
N PRO A 137 -0.10 1.95 24.38
CA PRO A 137 -0.24 2.15 25.84
C PRO A 137 0.85 3.00 26.48
N ARG A 138 2.03 3.05 25.87
CA ARG A 138 3.15 3.90 26.32
C ARG A 138 3.10 5.32 25.78
N GLY A 139 2.03 5.71 25.08
CA GLY A 139 2.02 6.89 24.22
C GLY A 139 2.48 6.54 22.81
N GLY A 140 2.09 7.38 21.86
CA GLY A 140 2.29 7.17 20.43
C GLY A 140 1.02 6.73 19.70
N THR A 141 1.01 7.00 18.41
CA THR A 141 -0.03 6.56 17.49
C THR A 141 0.62 5.73 16.39
N GLN A 142 0.05 4.57 16.11
CA GLN A 142 0.40 3.79 14.94
C GLN A 142 -0.69 4.02 13.88
N THR A 143 -0.31 4.65 12.77
CA THR A 143 -1.18 4.75 11.61
C THR A 143 -0.84 3.60 10.66
N ARG A 144 -1.87 2.92 10.15
CA ARG A 144 -1.73 1.89 9.13
C ARG A 144 -2.64 2.21 7.96
N VAL A 145 -2.15 1.94 6.76
CA VAL A 145 -2.86 2.21 5.51
C VAL A 145 -3.08 0.90 4.80
N TYR A 146 -4.32 0.60 4.45
CA TYR A 146 -4.72 -0.62 3.77
C TYR A 146 -5.37 -0.30 2.45
N ALA A 147 -5.20 -1.21 1.49
CA ALA A 147 -5.95 -1.26 0.24
C ALA A 147 -6.56 -2.65 0.06
N ALA A 148 -7.58 -2.76 -0.78
CA ALA A 148 -8.04 -4.06 -1.24
C ALA A 148 -6.99 -4.65 -2.19
N ALA A 149 -6.42 -5.81 -1.85
CA ALA A 149 -5.52 -6.55 -2.72
C ALA A 149 -5.65 -8.05 -2.43
N ASP A 150 -5.59 -8.86 -3.48
CA ASP A 150 -5.64 -10.33 -3.39
C ASP A 150 -6.80 -10.87 -2.52
N GLY A 151 -7.95 -10.18 -2.49
CA GLY A 151 -9.14 -10.59 -1.74
C GLY A 151 -9.05 -10.32 -0.23
N ALA A 152 -8.12 -9.46 0.19
CA ALA A 152 -7.90 -9.06 1.57
C ALA A 152 -7.72 -7.54 1.71
N LEU A 153 -7.71 -7.04 2.95
CA LEU A 153 -7.20 -5.71 3.26
C LEU A 153 -5.68 -5.81 3.44
N ALA A 154 -4.92 -5.54 2.39
CA ALA A 154 -3.47 -5.58 2.42
C ALA A 154 -2.92 -4.26 2.98
N GLU A 155 -2.02 -4.35 3.97
CA GLU A 155 -1.30 -3.17 4.44
C GLU A 155 -0.33 -2.70 3.36
N LEU A 156 -0.30 -1.39 3.09
CA LEU A 156 0.69 -0.82 2.20
C LEU A 156 2.07 -0.95 2.84
N GLN A 157 2.94 -1.69 2.17
CA GLN A 157 4.31 -1.96 2.61
C GLN A 157 5.30 -1.48 1.55
N ASP A 158 6.48 -1.08 2.00
CA ASP A 158 7.61 -0.81 1.12
C ASP A 158 8.17 -2.14 0.54
N PRO A 159 9.09 -2.07 -0.46
CA PRO A 159 9.68 -3.28 -1.05
C PRO A 159 10.45 -4.19 -0.07
N ASP A 160 10.79 -3.68 1.11
CA ASP A 160 11.48 -4.42 2.17
C ASP A 160 10.49 -5.09 3.14
N GLY A 161 9.17 -4.90 2.94
CA GLY A 161 8.09 -5.47 3.75
C GLY A 161 7.72 -4.66 4.99
N ASN A 162 8.21 -3.42 5.10
CA ASN A 162 7.87 -2.53 6.23
C ASN A 162 6.62 -1.70 5.90
N PRO A 163 5.75 -1.38 6.87
CA PRO A 163 4.66 -0.45 6.65
C PRO A 163 5.16 0.89 6.09
N VAL A 164 4.51 1.40 5.03
CA VAL A 164 4.90 2.68 4.42
C VAL A 164 4.78 3.86 5.38
N VAL A 165 3.84 3.81 6.33
CA VAL A 165 3.71 4.80 7.40
C VAL A 165 4.40 4.27 8.66
N PRO A 166 5.50 4.88 9.12
CA PRO A 166 6.22 4.42 10.30
C PRO A 166 5.43 4.69 11.59
N PHE A 167 5.80 3.98 12.66
CA PHE A 167 5.28 4.23 14.00
C PHE A 167 5.77 5.58 14.55
N VAL A 168 4.87 6.38 15.12
CA VAL A 168 5.21 7.65 15.77
C VAL A 168 5.09 7.50 17.28
N ALA A 169 6.23 7.39 17.96
CA ALA A 169 6.32 7.35 19.42
C ALA A 169 6.13 8.76 20.01
N THR A 170 5.22 8.96 20.97
CA THR A 170 5.07 10.27 21.65
C THR A 170 5.77 10.32 23.01
N ASP A 171 6.36 9.21 23.48
CA ASP A 171 7.09 9.13 24.75
C ASP A 171 8.59 9.42 24.63
N THR A 172 9.11 9.46 23.40
CA THR A 172 10.41 10.03 23.04
C THR A 172 10.19 11.27 22.19
N PRO A 173 11.19 12.16 21.97
CA PRO A 173 11.08 13.17 20.93
C PRO A 173 10.80 12.43 19.61
N PRO A 174 9.57 12.51 19.04
CA PRO A 174 9.25 11.75 17.84
C PRO A 174 10.16 12.24 16.72
N ALA A 175 10.66 11.32 15.89
CA ALA A 175 11.01 11.66 14.53
C ALA A 175 9.71 12.15 13.86
N PRO A 176 9.61 13.43 13.49
CA PRO A 176 8.38 13.95 12.91
C PRO A 176 8.14 13.33 11.53
N VAL A 177 6.91 12.92 11.26
CA VAL A 177 6.51 12.26 10.01
C VAL A 177 5.23 12.91 9.51
N SER A 178 5.17 13.18 8.21
CA SER A 178 3.93 13.57 7.53
C SER A 178 3.71 12.69 6.31
N VAL A 179 2.46 12.43 5.98
CA VAL A 179 2.08 11.68 4.78
C VAL A 179 1.08 12.50 3.98
N THR A 180 1.33 12.66 2.70
CA THR A 180 0.46 13.41 1.76
C THR A 180 0.12 12.54 0.56
N CYS A 181 -0.95 12.88 -0.17
CA CYS A 181 -1.25 12.17 -1.42
C CYS A 181 -0.45 12.73 -2.60
N THR A 182 -0.19 11.86 -3.56
CA THR A 182 0.28 12.20 -4.90
C THR A 182 -0.79 11.85 -5.92
N ASP A 183 -0.55 12.15 -7.20
CA ASP A 183 -1.50 11.86 -8.27
C ASP A 183 -1.80 10.35 -8.44
N ASP A 184 -0.91 9.48 -7.97
CA ASP A 184 -0.94 8.03 -8.14
C ASP A 184 -0.63 7.25 -6.85
N GLY A 185 -0.58 7.91 -5.69
CA GLY A 185 -0.16 7.26 -4.45
C GLY A 185 0.07 8.20 -3.28
N ILE A 186 1.14 7.97 -2.53
CA ILE A 186 1.45 8.69 -1.29
C ILE A 186 2.92 9.13 -1.24
N ALA A 187 3.18 10.26 -0.59
CA ALA A 187 4.51 10.72 -0.25
C ALA A 187 4.66 10.76 1.28
N VAL A 188 5.69 10.08 1.78
CA VAL A 188 6.05 10.05 3.19
C VAL A 188 7.26 10.96 3.38
N THR A 189 7.09 12.02 4.17
CA THR A 189 8.18 12.93 4.54
C THR A 189 8.53 12.69 6.01
N GLU A 190 9.81 12.48 6.28
CA GLU A 190 10.32 12.13 7.62
C GLU A 190 11.49 13.02 7.97
N ALA A 191 11.57 13.46 9.22
CA ALA A 191 12.77 14.04 9.79
C ALA A 191 13.50 12.97 10.62
N VAL A 192 14.65 12.52 10.13
CA VAL A 192 15.51 11.54 10.78
C VAL A 192 16.73 12.22 11.40
N ALA A 193 17.29 11.66 12.47
CA ALA A 193 18.47 12.24 13.09
C ALA A 193 19.64 12.27 12.09
N HIS A 194 20.33 13.41 11.99
CA HIS A 194 21.48 13.55 11.09
C HIS A 194 22.62 12.60 11.49
N GLU A 195 23.20 11.94 10.50
CA GLU A 195 24.37 11.07 10.67
C GLU A 195 25.53 11.48 9.75
N PRO A 196 26.76 11.63 10.29
CA PRO A 196 27.15 11.40 11.68
C PRO A 196 26.66 12.51 12.62
N ALA A 197 26.37 12.15 13.87
CA ALA A 197 25.95 13.12 14.88
C ALA A 197 27.01 14.23 15.07
N GLY A 198 26.63 15.47 14.80
CA GLY A 198 27.46 16.65 15.03
C GLY A 198 27.50 17.08 16.50
N VAL A 199 28.17 18.20 16.77
CA VAL A 199 28.20 18.84 18.11
C VAL A 199 26.79 19.31 18.53
N ILE A 200 25.94 19.63 17.56
CA ILE A 200 24.56 20.05 17.74
C ILE A 200 23.68 19.02 17.02
N PHE A 201 22.61 18.59 17.68
CA PHE A 201 21.61 17.72 17.08
C PHE A 201 20.89 18.44 15.93
N THR A 202 20.84 17.78 14.77
CA THR A 202 20.17 18.23 13.55
C THR A 202 19.34 17.10 12.95
N TRP A 203 18.39 17.47 12.10
CA TRP A 203 17.53 16.57 11.34
C TRP A 203 17.91 16.58 9.86
N ASP A 204 17.84 15.40 9.25
CA ASP A 204 17.77 15.25 7.80
C ASP A 204 16.32 15.00 7.43
N VAL A 205 15.80 15.83 6.53
CA VAL A 205 14.44 15.70 6.03
C VAL A 205 14.49 14.93 4.73
N ARG A 206 13.83 13.78 4.69
CA ARG A 206 13.75 12.90 3.53
C ARG A 206 12.31 12.76 3.10
N ARG A 207 12.10 12.61 1.79
CA ARG A 207 10.80 12.28 1.21
C ARG A 207 10.94 11.02 0.38
N THR A 208 10.05 10.07 0.63
CA THR A 208 9.90 8.86 -0.17
C THR A 208 8.53 8.86 -0.81
N THR A 209 8.46 8.65 -2.12
CA THR A 209 7.20 8.60 -2.87
C THR A 209 6.91 7.17 -3.25
N TYR A 210 5.65 6.79 -3.08
CA TYR A 210 5.13 5.47 -3.42
C TYR A 210 3.94 5.62 -4.36
N ALA A 211 3.98 5.00 -5.52
CA ALA A 211 2.78 4.77 -6.31
C ALA A 211 1.99 3.62 -5.67
N VAL A 212 0.66 3.69 -5.71
CA VAL A 212 -0.21 2.63 -5.21
C VAL A 212 -0.93 1.99 -6.41
N THR A 213 -0.53 0.77 -6.75
CA THR A 213 -1.07 0.01 -7.89
C THR A 213 -1.56 -1.34 -7.40
N ASP A 214 -2.78 -1.74 -7.81
CA ASP A 214 -3.41 -3.01 -7.42
C ASP A 214 -3.36 -3.27 -5.90
N GLY A 215 -3.57 -2.21 -5.12
CA GLY A 215 -3.55 -2.22 -3.66
C GLY A 215 -2.17 -2.49 -3.04
N ARG A 216 -1.08 -2.30 -3.78
CA ARG A 216 0.30 -2.42 -3.30
C ARG A 216 1.05 -1.11 -3.50
N ALA A 217 1.96 -0.80 -2.58
CA ALA A 217 2.84 0.36 -2.71
C ALA A 217 4.14 -0.03 -3.42
N GLU A 218 4.52 0.76 -4.43
CA GLU A 218 5.80 0.65 -5.13
C GLU A 218 6.59 1.95 -4.93
N ARG A 219 7.84 1.85 -4.48
CA ARG A 219 8.70 3.04 -4.29
C ARG A 219 9.08 3.62 -5.65
N THR A 220 8.61 4.81 -5.97
CA THR A 220 8.87 5.50 -7.25
C THR A 220 9.94 6.58 -7.13
N GLY A 221 10.22 7.07 -5.92
CA GLY A 221 11.23 8.10 -5.71
C GLY A 221 11.68 8.22 -4.26
N GLN A 222 12.88 8.74 -4.08
CA GLN A 222 13.41 9.12 -2.77
C GLN A 222 14.33 10.33 -2.93
N GLU A 223 14.14 11.34 -2.11
CA GLU A 223 14.95 12.55 -2.11
C GLU A 223 15.28 13.04 -0.69
N GLU A 224 16.43 13.69 -0.56
CA GLU A 224 16.76 14.50 0.61
C GLU A 224 16.26 15.92 0.36
N VAL A 225 15.25 16.32 1.13
CA VAL A 225 14.59 17.63 1.00
C VAL A 225 15.43 18.72 1.69
N ALA A 226 16.05 18.37 2.82
CA ALA A 226 17.00 19.22 3.50
C ALA A 226 17.93 18.42 4.40
N ASP A 227 19.17 18.85 4.46
CA ASP A 227 20.19 18.33 5.36
C ASP A 227 20.40 19.30 6.54
N ASN A 228 20.81 18.75 7.69
CA ASN A 228 21.32 19.52 8.82
C ASN A 228 20.35 20.60 9.38
N VAL A 229 19.07 20.28 9.50
CA VAL A 229 18.02 21.19 9.98
C VAL A 229 18.02 21.24 11.52
N LEU A 230 18.17 22.45 12.09
CA LEU A 230 18.10 22.61 13.54
C LEU A 230 16.67 22.36 14.07
N PRO A 231 16.49 21.80 15.29
CA PRO A 231 15.16 21.57 15.87
C PRO A 231 14.29 22.82 15.92
N GLY A 232 14.87 23.98 16.23
CA GLY A 232 14.16 25.26 16.25
C GLY A 232 13.70 25.75 14.88
N GLN A 233 14.26 25.23 13.78
CA GLN A 233 13.90 25.58 12.41
C GLN A 233 12.85 24.63 11.82
N LEU A 234 12.76 23.40 12.32
CA LEU A 234 11.93 22.35 11.71
C LEU A 234 10.46 22.78 11.59
N ARG A 235 9.85 23.28 12.67
CA ARG A 235 8.45 23.74 12.66
C ARG A 235 8.18 24.91 11.70
N GLY A 236 9.17 25.78 11.48
CA GLY A 236 9.03 26.93 10.59
C GLY A 236 9.24 26.57 9.12
N ARG A 237 10.18 25.67 8.83
CA ARG A 237 10.52 25.25 7.46
C ARG A 237 9.64 24.11 6.93
N PHE A 238 9.18 23.24 7.82
CA PHE A 238 8.40 22.02 7.54
C PHE A 238 7.21 21.95 8.51
N PRO A 239 6.24 22.86 8.41
CA PRO A 239 5.09 22.91 9.31
C PRO A 239 4.27 21.61 9.34
N GLU A 240 4.22 20.87 8.23
CA GLU A 240 3.54 19.58 8.08
C GLU A 240 4.13 18.50 8.99
N LEU A 241 5.47 18.42 9.08
CA LEU A 241 6.16 17.49 9.96
C LEU A 241 5.86 17.78 11.43
N ALA A 242 5.83 19.07 11.81
CA ALA A 242 5.59 19.47 13.18
C ALA A 242 4.17 19.17 13.70
N ARG A 243 3.22 18.89 12.81
CA ARG A 243 1.84 18.53 13.14
C ARG A 243 1.58 17.03 13.08
N ALA A 244 2.53 16.25 12.57
CA ALA A 244 2.37 14.82 12.28
C ALA A 244 1.10 14.54 11.44
N GLU A 245 0.84 15.38 10.44
CA GLU A 245 -0.33 15.24 9.57
C GLU A 245 -0.18 13.98 8.69
N VAL A 246 -1.11 13.04 8.83
CA VAL A 246 -1.16 11.82 8.01
C VAL A 246 -2.41 11.86 7.14
N LEU A 247 -2.18 12.00 5.82
CA LEU A 247 -3.18 11.97 4.75
C LEU A 247 -4.34 12.97 4.99
N ALA A 248 -4.02 14.13 5.57
CA ALA A 248 -5.02 15.16 5.89
C ALA A 248 -5.51 15.89 4.64
N ASP A 249 -4.64 16.01 3.64
CA ASP A 249 -4.87 16.60 2.32
C ASP A 249 -5.68 15.69 1.37
N CYS A 250 -5.88 14.43 1.74
CA CYS A 250 -6.56 13.43 0.92
C CYS A 250 -7.98 13.09 1.38
N ARG A 251 -8.49 13.82 2.35
CA ARG A 251 -9.83 13.58 2.88
C ARG A 251 -10.84 14.34 2.01
N PRO A 252 -11.95 13.69 1.60
CA PRO A 252 -13.01 14.35 0.83
C PRO A 252 -13.72 15.46 1.62
#